data_AF-A0A1Q6EIS1-F1
#
_entry.id   AF-A0A1Q6EIS1-F1
#
_cell.length_a   1.000
_cell.length_b   1.000
_cell.length_c   1.000
_cell.angle_alpha   90.00
_cell.angle_beta   90.00
_cell.angle_gamma   90.00
#
_symmetry.space_group_name_H-M   'P 1'
#
loop_
_entity.id
_entity.type
_entity.pdbx_description
1 polymer ?
#
loop_
_entity_poly.entity_id
_entity_poly.type
_entity_poly.pdbx_seq_one_letter_code
_entity_poly.pdbx_strand_id
1 'polypeptide(L)'
;MSNQSNNLLLLYILQCRSEDFIKRFEEQNNHCFIGVYSLYQLAYSNYLILSDDEWSQSAIPVIEICRKRCKEILLYLKNIIAVPTSFEYDLRKHLKCFAYYSEDYDFEFMLDGSLPHLLSLGYKEVDCKLYEAGMKLDYSEVERLLNIGANPNVWMSGDYNPEDAVKAGIDYVYCLTDDINTIVCDAVDIYGIYSYWEKGVRNEKQSVDIENLNFLFQGAAYQLMGMLISRKSLII
;
A
#
# COMPACT_ATOMS: atom_id res chain seq x y z
N MET A 1 35.27 8.01 3.41
CA MET A 1 34.38 7.34 4.40
C MET A 1 33.08 7.04 3.67
N SER A 2 32.67 5.77 3.61
CA SER A 2 31.66 5.32 2.65
C SER A 2 30.25 5.81 3.01
N ASN A 3 29.52 6.30 2.02
CA ASN A 3 28.08 6.63 2.08
C ASN A 3 27.17 5.40 2.37
N GLN A 4 27.72 4.26 2.78
CA GLN A 4 26.96 3.03 3.03
C GLN A 4 26.25 3.04 4.39
N SER A 5 26.63 3.90 5.34
CA SER A 5 26.04 3.91 6.68
C SER A 5 24.57 4.37 6.71
N ASN A 6 24.11 5.14 5.72
CA ASN A 6 22.79 5.76 5.74
C ASN A 6 21.65 4.82 5.28
N ASN A 7 21.95 3.74 4.56
CA ASN A 7 20.92 2.86 4.01
C ASN A 7 20.64 1.60 4.85
N LEU A 8 21.51 1.26 5.81
CA LEU A 8 21.36 0.01 6.57
C LEU A 8 20.13 0.03 7.50
N LEU A 9 19.81 1.16 8.13
CA LEU A 9 18.61 1.26 8.97
C LEU A 9 17.32 1.07 8.16
N LEU A 10 17.26 1.66 6.97
CA LEU A 10 16.15 1.49 6.03
C LEU A 10 16.03 0.02 5.63
N LEU A 11 17.15 -0.59 5.24
CA LEU A 11 17.20 -2.00 4.87
C LEU A 11 16.72 -2.93 6.00
N TYR A 12 17.12 -2.66 7.24
CA TYR A 12 16.67 -3.45 8.39
C TYR A 12 15.17 -3.29 8.67
N ILE A 13 14.60 -2.11 8.45
CA ILE A 13 13.15 -1.90 8.53
C ILE A 13 12.43 -2.74 7.48
N LEU A 14 12.86 -2.66 6.21
CA LEU A 14 12.25 -3.38 5.10
C LEU A 14 12.34 -4.91 5.31
N GLN A 15 13.50 -5.39 5.75
CA GLN A 15 13.75 -6.80 6.07
C GLN A 15 13.14 -7.27 7.41
N CYS A 16 12.46 -6.38 8.14
CA CYS A 16 11.91 -6.68 9.45
C CYS A 16 12.97 -7.24 10.43
N ARG A 17 14.19 -6.68 10.45
CA ARG A 17 15.30 -7.10 11.32
C ARG A 17 15.37 -6.20 12.56
N SER A 18 14.43 -6.42 13.49
CA SER A 18 14.28 -5.59 14.70
C SER A 18 15.54 -5.50 15.55
N GLU A 19 16.19 -6.63 15.85
CA GLU A 19 17.41 -6.67 16.67
C GLU A 19 18.56 -5.87 16.04
N ASP A 20 18.81 -6.05 14.74
CA ASP A 20 19.87 -5.35 14.02
C ASP A 20 19.57 -3.86 13.89
N PHE A 21 18.30 -3.50 13.63
CA PHE A 21 17.84 -2.12 13.61
C PHE A 21 18.09 -1.42 14.95
N ILE A 22 17.60 -1.99 16.06
CA ILE A 22 17.72 -1.41 17.39
C ILE A 22 19.18 -1.23 17.77
N LYS A 23 19.98 -2.29 17.66
CA LYS A 23 21.41 -2.24 17.97
C LYS A 23 22.12 -1.14 17.17
N ARG A 24 21.88 -1.08 15.86
CA ARG A 24 22.55 -0.11 14.99
C ARG A 24 22.08 1.32 15.22
N PHE A 25 20.81 1.50 15.56
CA PHE A 25 20.24 2.80 15.90
C PHE A 25 20.84 3.35 17.20
N GLU A 26 21.01 2.50 18.21
CA GLU A 26 21.66 2.85 19.50
C GLU A 26 23.14 3.19 19.33
N GLU A 27 23.88 2.44 18.50
CA GLU A 27 25.28 2.74 18.16
C GLU A 27 25.46 4.14 17.53
N GLN A 28 24.41 4.69 16.92
CA GLN A 28 24.39 6.05 16.37
C GLN A 28 23.96 7.11 17.41
N ASN A 29 23.98 6.78 18.70
CA ASN A 29 23.59 7.62 19.83
C ASN A 29 22.18 8.25 19.70
N ASN A 30 21.27 7.61 18.96
CA ASN A 30 19.96 8.18 18.62
C ASN A 30 20.03 9.58 17.97
N HIS A 31 21.19 9.99 17.42
CA HIS A 31 21.45 11.35 16.94
C HIS A 31 20.68 11.69 15.65
N CYS A 32 19.94 10.74 15.08
CA CYS A 32 19.17 10.95 13.87
C CYS A 32 17.74 11.48 14.15
N PHE A 33 17.56 12.40 15.11
CA PHE A 33 16.25 13.00 15.44
C PHE A 33 15.53 13.56 14.19
N ILE A 34 16.32 14.05 13.22
CA ILE A 34 15.87 14.62 11.93
C ILE A 34 15.29 13.57 10.96
N GLY A 35 15.41 12.27 11.24
CA GLY A 35 14.86 11.19 10.40
C GLY A 35 14.00 10.16 11.14
N VAL A 36 13.94 10.18 12.48
CA VAL A 36 13.24 9.12 13.24
C VAL A 36 11.75 9.05 12.93
N TYR A 37 11.11 10.20 12.69
CA TYR A 37 9.71 10.23 12.26
C TYR A 37 9.52 9.55 10.90
N SER A 38 10.44 9.77 9.95
CA SER A 38 10.45 9.09 8.66
C SER A 38 10.73 7.59 8.77
N LEU A 39 11.61 7.17 9.68
CA LEU A 39 11.81 5.74 9.97
C LEU A 39 10.55 5.10 10.57
N TYR A 40 9.84 5.84 11.43
CA TYR A 40 8.56 5.39 11.97
C TYR A 40 7.48 5.28 10.89
N GLN A 41 7.38 6.27 9.99
CA GLN A 41 6.51 6.21 8.80
C GLN A 41 6.82 5.00 7.92
N LEU A 42 8.11 4.74 7.66
CA LEU A 42 8.56 3.60 6.87
C LEU A 42 8.20 2.27 7.53
N ALA A 43 8.50 2.12 8.82
CA ALA A 43 8.19 0.92 9.59
C ALA A 43 6.68 0.68 9.67
N TYR A 44 5.88 1.74 9.77
CA TYR A 44 4.43 1.64 9.80
C TYR A 44 3.88 1.26 8.42
N SER A 45 4.46 1.80 7.34
CA SER A 45 4.10 1.43 5.96
C SER A 45 4.39 -0.04 5.67
N ASN A 46 5.54 -0.55 6.12
CA ASN A 46 5.87 -1.97 6.01
C ASN A 46 4.89 -2.85 6.83
N TYR A 47 4.54 -2.39 8.04
CA TYR A 47 3.52 -3.05 8.87
C TYR A 47 2.15 -3.09 8.18
N LEU A 48 1.74 -2.02 7.50
CA LEU A 48 0.48 -1.96 6.76
C LEU A 48 0.44 -3.03 5.68
N ILE A 49 1.44 -3.10 4.81
CA ILE A 49 1.52 -4.12 3.74
C ILE A 49 1.43 -5.53 4.33
N LEU A 50 2.15 -5.78 5.43
CA LEU A 50 2.13 -7.05 6.14
C LEU A 50 0.79 -7.36 6.82
N SER A 51 -0.10 -6.40 7.01
CA SER A 51 -1.31 -6.56 7.83
C SER A 51 -2.46 -7.28 7.14
N ASP A 52 -2.34 -7.57 5.83
CA ASP A 52 -3.30 -8.39 5.12
C ASP A 52 -3.34 -9.82 5.67
N ASP A 53 -4.51 -10.42 5.86
CA ASP A 53 -4.64 -11.80 6.33
C ASP A 53 -4.79 -12.82 5.18
N GLU A 54 -4.87 -12.37 3.93
CA GLU A 54 -5.06 -13.21 2.74
C GLU A 54 -3.75 -13.72 2.12
N TRP A 55 -2.63 -13.66 2.85
CA TRP A 55 -1.37 -14.25 2.39
C TRP A 55 -1.50 -15.74 2.09
N SER A 56 -0.70 -16.21 1.13
CA SER A 56 -0.59 -17.63 0.82
C SER A 56 -0.20 -18.43 2.07
N GLN A 57 -0.78 -19.62 2.25
CA GLN A 57 -0.57 -20.45 3.43
C GLN A 57 0.92 -20.81 3.66
N SER A 58 1.70 -20.92 2.59
CA SER A 58 3.15 -21.13 2.66
C SER A 58 3.93 -19.93 3.22
N ALA A 59 3.41 -18.71 3.03
CA ALA A 59 4.05 -17.48 3.50
C ALA A 59 3.67 -17.11 4.94
N ILE A 60 2.49 -17.53 5.43
CA ILE A 60 1.96 -17.14 6.76
C ILE A 60 2.98 -17.24 7.91
N PRO A 61 3.72 -18.35 8.11
CA PRO A 61 4.65 -18.47 9.24
C PRO A 61 5.74 -17.39 9.22
N VAL A 62 6.19 -17.02 8.04
CA VAL A 62 7.18 -15.96 7.84
C VAL A 62 6.55 -14.59 8.07
N ILE A 63 5.36 -14.35 7.51
CA ILE A 63 4.63 -13.09 7.66
C ILE A 63 4.37 -12.78 9.14
N GLU A 64 4.00 -13.79 9.94
CA GLU A 64 3.81 -13.63 11.38
C GLU A 64 5.09 -13.17 12.10
N ILE A 65 6.25 -13.73 11.74
CA ILE A 65 7.55 -13.30 12.28
C ILE A 65 7.84 -11.85 11.87
N CYS A 66 7.63 -11.50 10.60
CA CYS A 66 7.85 -10.15 10.09
C CYS A 66 6.93 -9.12 10.77
N ARG A 67 5.64 -9.44 10.93
CA ARG A 67 4.66 -8.64 11.67
C ARG A 67 5.13 -8.39 13.10
N LYS A 68 5.58 -9.43 13.80
CA LYS A 68 6.11 -9.31 15.17
C LYS A 68 7.30 -8.36 15.22
N ARG A 69 8.29 -8.54 14.33
CA ARG A 69 9.50 -7.70 14.31
C ARG A 69 9.23 -6.26 13.88
N CYS A 70 8.30 -6.02 12.96
CA CYS A 70 7.82 -4.67 12.65
C CYS A 70 7.21 -4.00 13.88
N LYS A 71 6.37 -4.72 14.65
CA LYS A 71 5.80 -4.20 15.90
C LYS A 71 6.89 -3.86 16.93
N GLU A 72 7.93 -4.68 17.03
CA GLU A 72 9.08 -4.40 17.91
C GLU A 72 9.80 -3.09 17.51
N ILE A 73 10.08 -2.89 16.22
CA ILE A 73 10.67 -1.64 15.70
C ILE A 73 9.77 -0.44 16.01
N LEU A 74 8.47 -0.55 15.72
CA LEU A 74 7.50 0.52 15.96
C LEU A 74 7.40 0.89 17.45
N LEU A 75 7.37 -0.12 18.33
CA LEU A 75 7.31 0.09 19.78
C LEU A 75 8.59 0.76 20.29
N TYR A 76 9.74 0.30 19.80
CA TYR A 76 11.03 0.91 20.14
C TYR A 76 11.07 2.38 19.75
N LEU A 77 10.71 2.71 18.50
CA LEU A 77 10.69 4.09 18.01
C LEU A 77 9.71 4.96 18.82
N LYS A 78 8.51 4.45 19.13
CA LYS A 78 7.52 5.16 19.98
C LYS A 78 8.03 5.51 21.38
N ASN A 79 8.97 4.73 21.92
CA ASN A 79 9.55 5.04 23.23
C ASN A 79 10.59 6.17 23.16
N ILE A 80 11.03 6.54 21.95
CA ILE A 80 12.07 7.54 21.71
C ILE A 80 11.48 8.83 21.14
N ILE A 81 10.38 8.73 20.37
CA ILE A 81 9.70 9.89 19.76
C ILE A 81 8.26 10.01 20.24
N ALA A 82 7.79 11.26 20.36
CA ALA A 82 6.36 11.52 20.50
C ALA A 82 5.67 11.31 19.15
N VAL A 83 4.84 10.27 19.04
CA VAL A 83 3.97 10.06 17.89
C VAL A 83 2.63 10.77 18.14
N PRO A 84 2.23 11.74 17.30
CA PRO A 84 0.98 12.46 17.50
C PRO A 84 -0.22 11.55 17.29
N THR A 85 -1.33 11.83 17.97
CA THR A 85 -2.60 11.10 17.76
C THR A 85 -3.15 11.27 16.36
N SER A 86 -2.73 12.31 15.63
CA SER A 86 -3.08 12.56 14.23
C SER A 86 -2.27 11.74 13.23
N PHE A 87 -1.29 10.93 13.68
CA PHE A 87 -0.33 10.26 12.82
C PHE A 87 -0.97 9.52 11.64
N GLU A 88 -2.01 8.71 11.86
CA GLU A 88 -2.64 7.93 10.78
C GLU A 88 -3.33 8.83 9.75
N TYR A 89 -3.93 9.94 10.18
CA TYR A 89 -4.53 10.91 9.29
C TYR A 89 -3.48 11.66 8.48
N ASP A 90 -2.38 12.07 9.13
CA ASP A 90 -1.25 12.73 8.47
C ASP A 90 -0.53 11.80 7.50
N LEU A 91 -0.43 10.51 7.84
CA LEU A 91 0.11 9.47 6.99
C LEU A 91 -0.74 9.32 5.72
N ARG A 92 -2.07 9.26 5.82
CA ARG A 92 -2.95 9.20 4.62
C ARG A 92 -2.74 10.40 3.69
N LYS A 93 -2.61 11.61 4.25
CA LYS A 93 -2.31 12.80 3.45
C LYS A 93 -0.98 12.71 2.73
N HIS A 94 0.05 12.21 3.42
CA HIS A 94 1.35 11.99 2.82
C HIS A 94 1.30 10.91 1.72
N LEU A 95 0.62 9.81 2.00
CA LEU A 95 0.50 8.66 1.10
C LEU A 95 -0.30 8.95 -0.16
N LYS A 96 -1.20 9.95 -0.13
CA LYS A 96 -1.92 10.42 -1.33
C LYS A 96 -0.97 10.82 -2.47
N CYS A 97 0.23 11.32 -2.18
CA CYS A 97 1.23 11.68 -3.20
C CYS A 97 1.76 10.49 -4.01
N PHE A 98 1.43 9.25 -3.61
CA PHE A 98 1.85 8.01 -4.26
C PHE A 98 0.70 7.32 -5.00
N ALA A 99 -0.40 8.03 -5.27
CA ALA A 99 -1.49 7.52 -6.09
C ALA A 99 -0.97 7.07 -7.46
N TYR A 100 -1.51 5.96 -7.96
CA TYR A 100 -1.20 5.39 -9.27
C TYR A 100 -1.64 6.34 -10.39
N TYR A 101 -2.83 6.94 -10.25
CA TYR A 101 -3.29 8.03 -11.10
C TYR A 101 -3.21 9.37 -10.38
N SER A 102 -2.66 10.37 -11.07
CA SER A 102 -2.81 11.77 -10.67
C SER A 102 -4.25 12.26 -10.82
N GLU A 103 -4.55 13.39 -10.18
CA GLU A 103 -5.88 14.02 -10.20
C GLU A 103 -6.35 14.40 -11.61
N ASP A 104 -5.42 14.65 -12.53
CA ASP A 104 -5.69 15.10 -13.90
C ASP A 104 -6.13 13.99 -14.86
N TYR A 105 -5.95 12.71 -14.48
CA TYR A 105 -6.44 11.60 -15.30
C TYR A 105 -7.95 11.48 -15.16
N ASP A 106 -8.63 11.24 -16.28
CA ASP A 106 -10.08 11.05 -16.33
C ASP A 106 -10.44 9.58 -16.64
N PHE A 107 -11.74 9.30 -16.74
CA PHE A 107 -12.22 7.95 -17.04
C PHE A 107 -11.80 7.44 -18.41
N GLU A 108 -11.55 8.31 -19.39
CA GLU A 108 -11.05 7.87 -20.70
C GLU A 108 -9.68 7.23 -20.56
N PHE A 109 -8.82 7.79 -19.71
CA PHE A 109 -7.53 7.18 -19.42
C PHE A 109 -7.61 5.98 -18.47
N MET A 110 -8.46 6.06 -17.44
CA MET A 110 -8.50 5.06 -16.37
C MET A 110 -9.29 3.79 -16.74
N LEU A 111 -10.32 3.92 -17.58
CA LEU A 111 -11.31 2.88 -17.85
C LEU A 111 -11.64 2.72 -19.34
N ASP A 112 -10.84 3.34 -20.23
CA ASP A 112 -11.06 3.37 -21.68
C ASP A 112 -12.41 3.94 -22.12
N GLY A 113 -13.04 4.79 -21.30
CA GLY A 113 -14.33 5.39 -21.65
C GLY A 113 -14.77 6.51 -20.73
N SER A 114 -15.37 7.56 -21.29
CA SER A 114 -15.95 8.65 -20.49
C SER A 114 -17.09 8.16 -19.59
N LEU A 115 -17.38 8.88 -18.49
CA LEU A 115 -18.49 8.52 -17.61
C LEU A 115 -19.84 8.37 -18.35
N PRO A 116 -20.29 9.29 -19.23
CA PRO A 116 -21.52 9.11 -19.99
C PRO A 116 -21.51 7.83 -20.85
N HIS A 117 -20.36 7.48 -21.42
CA HIS A 117 -20.20 6.26 -22.21
C HIS A 117 -20.36 5.02 -21.33
N LEU A 118 -19.68 4.96 -20.19
CA LEU A 118 -19.83 3.87 -19.21
C LEU A 118 -21.28 3.70 -18.75
N LEU A 119 -21.99 4.81 -18.46
CA LEU A 119 -23.42 4.74 -18.11
C LEU A 119 -24.27 4.18 -19.25
N SER A 120 -23.93 4.51 -20.51
CA SER A 120 -24.64 3.96 -21.68
C SER A 120 -24.44 2.46 -21.88
N LEU A 121 -23.32 1.91 -21.39
CA LEU A 121 -23.02 0.47 -21.37
C LEU A 121 -23.73 -0.27 -20.22
N GLY A 122 -24.33 0.46 -19.27
CA GLY A 122 -25.08 -0.10 -18.15
C GLY A 122 -24.34 -0.11 -16.81
N TYR A 123 -23.17 0.52 -16.71
CA TYR A 123 -22.50 0.73 -15.42
C TYR A 123 -23.27 1.74 -14.55
N LYS A 124 -23.15 1.60 -13.23
CA LYS A 124 -23.70 2.59 -12.29
C LYS A 124 -22.67 3.68 -12.04
N GLU A 125 -23.14 4.93 -12.03
CA GLU A 125 -22.29 6.10 -11.78
C GLU A 125 -21.51 6.00 -10.47
N VAL A 126 -22.15 5.50 -9.41
CA VAL A 126 -21.53 5.35 -8.09
C VAL A 126 -20.38 4.34 -8.08
N ASP A 127 -20.46 3.29 -8.90
CA ASP A 127 -19.41 2.28 -8.99
C ASP A 127 -18.22 2.84 -9.79
N CYS A 128 -18.47 3.49 -10.93
CA CYS A 128 -17.42 4.15 -11.72
C CYS A 128 -16.67 5.20 -10.89
N LYS A 129 -17.40 6.06 -10.16
CA LYS A 129 -16.78 7.06 -9.26
C LYS A 129 -16.02 6.43 -8.11
N LEU A 130 -16.44 5.26 -7.63
CA LEU A 130 -15.73 4.54 -6.58
C LEU A 130 -14.37 4.07 -7.10
N TYR A 131 -14.33 3.54 -8.33
CA TYR A 131 -13.08 3.17 -8.99
C TYR A 131 -12.12 4.36 -9.09
N GLU A 132 -12.57 5.49 -9.66
CA GLU A 132 -11.75 6.70 -9.78
C GLU A 132 -11.23 7.18 -8.42
N ALA A 133 -12.12 7.33 -7.43
CA ALA A 133 -11.75 7.81 -6.11
C ALA A 133 -10.75 6.87 -5.42
N GLY A 134 -10.92 5.56 -5.58
CA GLY A 134 -10.03 4.54 -5.06
C GLY A 134 -8.64 4.61 -5.69
N MET A 135 -8.57 4.70 -7.01
CA MET A 135 -7.30 4.78 -7.74
C MET A 135 -6.58 6.13 -7.60
N LYS A 136 -7.28 7.19 -7.21
CA LYS A 136 -6.69 8.51 -6.86
C LYS A 136 -6.42 8.67 -5.35
N LEU A 137 -6.63 7.62 -4.54
CA LEU A 137 -6.47 7.63 -3.09
C LEU A 137 -7.32 8.70 -2.36
N ASP A 138 -8.52 9.01 -2.88
CA ASP A 138 -9.49 9.83 -2.14
C ASP A 138 -10.27 8.99 -1.13
N TYR A 139 -9.64 8.75 0.02
CA TYR A 139 -10.23 7.96 1.11
C TYR A 139 -11.59 8.49 1.59
N SER A 140 -11.81 9.81 1.55
CA SER A 140 -13.05 10.40 2.06
C SER A 140 -14.20 10.17 1.08
N GLU A 141 -13.93 10.32 -0.22
CA GLU A 141 -14.90 10.06 -1.26
C GLU A 141 -15.21 8.56 -1.39
N VAL A 142 -14.20 7.69 -1.29
CA VAL A 142 -14.41 6.23 -1.23
C VAL A 142 -15.32 5.86 -0.07
N GLU A 143 -15.07 6.38 1.14
CA GLU A 143 -15.94 6.11 2.28
C GLU A 143 -17.38 6.58 2.02
N ARG A 144 -17.55 7.77 1.44
CA ARG A 144 -18.87 8.32 1.10
C ARG A 144 -19.61 7.44 0.08
N LEU A 145 -18.92 7.00 -0.98
CA LEU A 145 -19.47 6.18 -2.05
C LEU A 145 -19.86 4.77 -1.57
N LEU A 146 -19.02 4.15 -0.75
CA LEU A 146 -19.35 2.87 -0.11
C LEU A 146 -20.59 2.99 0.79
N ASN A 147 -20.71 4.08 1.56
CA ASN A 147 -21.88 4.29 2.44
C ASN A 147 -23.21 4.45 1.66
N ILE A 148 -23.18 4.80 0.37
CA ILE A 148 -24.38 4.89 -0.48
C ILE A 148 -24.59 3.65 -1.36
N GLY A 149 -23.82 2.58 -1.13
CA GLY A 149 -24.02 1.28 -1.78
C GLY A 149 -23.25 1.08 -3.08
N ALA A 150 -22.16 1.81 -3.31
CA ALA A 150 -21.23 1.51 -4.40
C ALA A 150 -20.56 0.14 -4.19
N ASN A 151 -20.35 -0.60 -5.27
CA ASN A 151 -19.73 -1.93 -5.27
C ASN A 151 -18.28 -1.85 -5.77
N PRO A 152 -17.28 -2.18 -4.95
CA PRO A 152 -15.87 -2.12 -5.34
C PRO A 152 -15.44 -3.27 -6.26
N ASN A 153 -16.27 -4.31 -6.44
CA ASN A 153 -15.95 -5.52 -7.21
C ASN A 153 -16.58 -5.52 -8.61
N VAL A 154 -16.76 -4.35 -9.21
CA VAL A 154 -17.32 -4.21 -10.55
C VAL A 154 -16.18 -4.14 -11.55
N TRP A 155 -16.15 -5.11 -12.48
CA TRP A 155 -15.26 -5.11 -13.63
C TRP A 155 -15.77 -4.12 -14.68
N MET A 156 -14.94 -3.16 -15.09
CA MET A 156 -15.31 -2.06 -15.96
C MET A 156 -14.38 -1.94 -17.16
N SER A 157 -14.93 -1.51 -18.29
CA SER A 157 -14.20 -1.12 -19.49
C SER A 157 -15.12 -0.32 -20.40
N GLY A 158 -14.57 0.63 -21.15
CA GLY A 158 -15.29 1.34 -22.21
C GLY A 158 -15.65 0.46 -23.41
N ASP A 159 -15.13 -0.77 -23.51
CA ASP A 159 -15.41 -1.67 -24.64
C ASP A 159 -16.52 -2.68 -24.34
N TYR A 160 -16.84 -2.90 -23.06
CA TYR A 160 -17.74 -3.98 -22.62
C TYR A 160 -18.84 -3.47 -21.70
N ASN A 161 -20.02 -4.08 -21.80
CA ASN A 161 -21.05 -3.95 -20.77
C ASN A 161 -20.66 -4.78 -19.53
N PRO A 162 -21.31 -4.59 -18.36
CA PRO A 162 -20.95 -5.30 -17.13
C PRO A 162 -20.96 -6.83 -17.23
N GLU A 163 -21.89 -7.42 -17.99
CA GLU A 163 -21.99 -8.89 -18.12
C GLU A 163 -20.85 -9.48 -18.95
N ASP A 164 -20.39 -8.73 -19.95
CA ASP A 164 -19.31 -9.15 -20.85
C ASP A 164 -17.92 -8.80 -20.30
N ALA A 165 -17.79 -7.72 -19.52
CA ALA A 165 -16.56 -7.34 -18.84
C ALA A 165 -16.04 -8.48 -17.93
N VAL A 166 -16.93 -9.13 -17.17
CA VAL A 166 -16.58 -10.29 -16.32
C VAL A 166 -15.99 -11.46 -17.13
N LYS A 167 -16.27 -11.54 -18.44
CA LYS A 167 -15.81 -12.61 -19.33
C LYS A 167 -14.59 -12.23 -20.17
N ALA A 168 -14.28 -10.93 -20.28
CA ALA A 168 -13.27 -10.41 -21.21
C ALA A 168 -11.82 -10.78 -20.82
N GLY A 169 -11.61 -11.23 -19.59
CA GLY A 169 -10.27 -11.53 -19.04
C GLY A 169 -9.57 -10.26 -18.55
N ILE A 170 -8.64 -10.43 -17.60
CA ILE A 170 -8.07 -9.34 -16.79
C ILE A 170 -7.32 -8.25 -17.57
N ASP A 171 -6.87 -8.53 -18.80
CA ASP A 171 -6.06 -7.58 -19.57
C ASP A 171 -6.88 -6.45 -20.24
N TYR A 172 -8.21 -6.53 -20.19
CA TYR A 172 -9.12 -5.61 -20.91
C TYR A 172 -10.15 -4.93 -20.02
N VAL A 173 -10.10 -5.19 -18.72
CA VAL A 173 -11.07 -4.69 -17.74
C VAL A 173 -10.38 -4.34 -16.44
N TYR A 174 -10.97 -3.39 -15.75
CA TYR A 174 -10.46 -2.82 -14.51
C TYR A 174 -11.42 -3.09 -13.37
N CYS A 175 -10.88 -3.43 -12.20
CA CYS A 175 -11.68 -3.68 -11.00
C CYS A 175 -10.94 -3.10 -9.81
N LEU A 176 -11.60 -2.26 -9.01
CA LEU A 176 -10.93 -1.52 -7.96
C LEU A 176 -10.22 -2.44 -6.96
N THR A 177 -10.89 -3.51 -6.50
CA THR A 177 -10.29 -4.44 -5.55
C THR A 177 -9.12 -5.23 -6.16
N ASP A 178 -9.20 -5.59 -7.44
CA ASP A 178 -8.15 -6.34 -8.12
C ASP A 178 -6.92 -5.47 -8.44
N ASP A 179 -7.16 -4.23 -8.89
CA ASP A 179 -6.09 -3.26 -9.17
C ASP A 179 -5.35 -2.85 -7.89
N ILE A 180 -6.09 -2.63 -6.79
CA ILE A 180 -5.50 -2.40 -5.46
C ILE A 180 -4.59 -3.57 -5.07
N ASN A 181 -5.10 -4.80 -5.20
CA ASN A 181 -4.35 -6.00 -4.84
C ASN A 181 -3.09 -6.16 -5.71
N THR A 182 -3.20 -5.89 -7.01
CA THR A 182 -2.07 -5.91 -7.96
C THR A 182 -0.99 -4.92 -7.53
N ILE A 183 -1.35 -3.68 -7.22
CA ILE A 183 -0.38 -2.67 -6.77
C ILE A 183 0.31 -3.07 -5.46
N VAL A 184 -0.41 -3.66 -4.52
CA VAL A 184 0.17 -4.15 -3.26
C VAL A 184 1.13 -5.32 -3.52
N CYS A 185 0.75 -6.27 -4.38
CA CYS A 185 1.60 -7.39 -4.77
C CYS A 185 2.89 -6.93 -5.46
N ASP A 186 2.78 -5.99 -6.42
CA ASP A 186 3.93 -5.43 -7.13
C ASP A 186 4.91 -4.75 -6.16
N ALA A 187 4.40 -4.00 -5.18
CA ALA A 187 5.26 -3.43 -4.14
C ALA A 187 6.01 -4.53 -3.35
N VAL A 188 5.37 -5.65 -3.03
CA VAL A 188 5.99 -6.75 -2.29
C VAL A 188 7.07 -7.47 -3.11
N ASP A 189 6.85 -7.62 -4.42
CA ASP A 189 7.74 -8.32 -5.35
C ASP A 189 8.95 -7.48 -5.77
N ILE A 190 8.74 -6.20 -6.14
CA ILE A 190 9.81 -5.30 -6.62
C ILE A 190 10.91 -5.14 -5.57
N TYR A 191 10.58 -5.15 -4.29
CA TYR A 191 11.57 -4.99 -3.21
C TYR A 191 12.33 -6.25 -2.85
N GLY A 192 12.01 -7.37 -3.52
CA GLY A 192 12.42 -8.68 -3.06
C GLY A 192 11.98 -8.92 -1.62
N ILE A 193 11.04 -8.12 -1.10
CA ILE A 193 10.50 -8.22 0.26
C ILE A 193 9.88 -9.60 0.40
N TYR A 194 9.15 -10.05 -0.62
CA TYR A 194 8.72 -11.44 -0.74
C TYR A 194 9.90 -12.43 -0.61
N SER A 195 10.95 -12.24 -1.41
CA SER A 195 12.14 -13.11 -1.35
C SER A 195 12.87 -13.03 -0.01
N TYR A 196 12.83 -11.89 0.68
CA TYR A 196 13.41 -11.67 1.99
C TYR A 196 12.66 -12.40 3.08
N TRP A 197 11.35 -12.28 3.05
CA TRP A 197 10.44 -12.97 3.92
C TRP A 197 10.55 -14.47 3.64
N GLU A 198 10.15 -14.94 2.45
CA GLU A 198 10.03 -16.35 2.11
C GLU A 198 11.38 -17.08 2.19
N LYS A 199 12.46 -16.50 1.65
CA LYS A 199 13.76 -17.18 1.49
C LYS A 199 14.80 -16.78 2.53
N GLY A 200 14.46 -15.87 3.45
CA GLY A 200 15.32 -15.47 4.55
C GLY A 200 16.65 -14.83 4.13
N VAL A 201 16.69 -14.17 2.97
CA VAL A 201 17.91 -13.51 2.45
C VAL A 201 18.36 -12.41 3.44
N ARG A 202 19.65 -12.30 3.78
CA ARG A 202 20.17 -11.29 4.75
C ARG A 202 21.27 -10.41 4.16
N ASN A 203 21.15 -10.04 2.89
CA ASN A 203 22.23 -9.36 2.19
C ASN A 203 22.27 -7.86 2.51
N GLU A 204 23.21 -7.43 3.35
CA GLU A 204 23.45 -6.02 3.69
C GLU A 204 24.07 -5.19 2.56
N LYS A 205 24.36 -5.82 1.42
CA LYS A 205 24.90 -5.14 0.22
C LYS A 205 23.81 -4.68 -0.75
N GLN A 206 22.53 -4.96 -0.49
CA GLN A 206 21.46 -4.47 -1.36
C GLN A 206 21.30 -2.95 -1.22
N SER A 207 21.30 -2.25 -2.34
CA SER A 207 20.93 -0.85 -2.41
C SER A 207 19.41 -0.71 -2.46
N VAL A 208 18.87 0.20 -1.67
CA VAL A 208 17.49 0.68 -1.76
C VAL A 208 17.58 2.09 -2.34
N ASP A 209 17.01 2.30 -3.52
CA ASP A 209 16.90 3.63 -4.12
C ASP A 209 15.55 4.30 -3.79
N ILE A 210 15.34 5.50 -4.34
CA ILE A 210 14.14 6.31 -4.09
C ILE A 210 12.91 5.68 -4.74
N GLU A 211 13.05 5.12 -5.94
CA GLU A 211 11.97 4.41 -6.62
C GLU A 211 11.48 3.24 -5.75
N ASN A 212 12.43 2.58 -5.06
CA ASN A 212 12.10 1.52 -4.13
C ASN A 212 11.41 1.96 -2.83
N LEU A 213 11.50 3.23 -2.46
CA LEU A 213 10.70 3.74 -1.35
C LEU A 213 9.32 4.17 -1.87
N ASN A 214 9.24 4.65 -3.11
CA ASN A 214 8.01 5.12 -3.72
C ASN A 214 6.98 4.00 -3.91
N PHE A 215 7.31 2.83 -4.50
CA PHE A 215 6.29 1.77 -4.57
C PHE A 215 5.95 1.17 -3.19
N LEU A 216 6.84 1.27 -2.19
CA LEU A 216 6.50 0.78 -0.83
C LEU A 216 5.44 1.69 -0.23
N PHE A 217 5.62 3.01 -0.34
CA PHE A 217 4.60 3.96 0.09
C PHE A 217 3.32 3.82 -0.74
N GLN A 218 3.43 3.58 -2.06
CA GLN A 218 2.27 3.28 -2.90
C GLN A 218 1.53 2.03 -2.42
N GLY A 219 2.22 0.90 -2.24
CA GLY A 219 1.65 -0.34 -1.73
C GLY A 219 1.00 -0.15 -0.35
N ALA A 220 1.64 0.59 0.56
CA ALA A 220 1.05 0.92 1.86
C ALA A 220 -0.20 1.81 1.74
N ALA A 221 -0.22 2.74 0.79
CA ALA A 221 -1.35 3.62 0.52
C ALA A 221 -2.57 2.83 0.01
N TYR A 222 -2.34 1.90 -0.92
CA TYR A 222 -3.37 1.04 -1.46
C TYR A 222 -3.79 -0.06 -0.50
N GLN A 223 -2.91 -0.54 0.38
CA GLN A 223 -3.31 -1.43 1.47
C GLN A 223 -4.27 -0.72 2.44
N LEU A 224 -4.02 0.54 2.78
CA LEU A 224 -4.99 1.33 3.58
C LEU A 224 -6.34 1.49 2.86
N MET A 225 -6.32 1.63 1.53
CA MET A 225 -7.53 1.71 0.72
C MET A 225 -8.29 0.38 0.73
N GLY A 226 -7.60 -0.74 0.52
CA GLY A 226 -8.15 -2.09 0.63
C GLY A 226 -8.77 -2.34 2.00
N MET A 227 -8.06 -2.01 3.09
CA MET A 227 -8.60 -2.11 4.45
C MET A 227 -9.86 -1.27 4.67
N LEU A 228 -9.94 -0.06 4.09
CA LEU A 228 -11.14 0.78 4.14
C LEU A 228 -12.32 0.11 3.43
N ILE A 229 -12.08 -0.42 2.23
CA ILE A 229 -13.08 -1.11 1.41
C ILE A 229 -13.59 -2.36 2.15
N SER A 230 -12.69 -3.24 2.61
CA SER A 230 -13.06 -4.50 3.29
C SER A 230 -13.89 -4.27 4.56
N ARG A 231 -13.54 -3.25 5.37
CA ARG A 231 -14.31 -2.92 6.58
C ARG A 231 -15.76 -2.51 6.30
N LYS A 232 -16.03 -1.92 5.14
CA LYS A 232 -17.36 -1.42 4.77
C LYS A 232 -18.17 -2.48 4.00
N SER A 233 -17.51 -3.32 3.22
CA SER A 233 -18.15 -4.43 2.51
C SER A 233 -18.65 -5.55 3.44
N LEU A 234 -18.11 -5.66 4.66
CA LEU A 234 -18.54 -6.63 5.69
C LEU A 234 -19.84 -6.23 6.44
N ILE A 235 -20.44 -5.08 6.12
CA ILE A 235 -21.64 -4.56 6.81
C ILE A 235 -22.93 -4.88 6.02
N ILE A 236 -22.86 -5.66 4.93
CA ILE A 236 -24.02 -6.07 4.11
C ILE A 236 -24.49 -7.48 4.47
#